data_AF-A0A444Z732-F1
#
_entry.id   AF-A0A444Z732-F1
#
_cell.length_a   1.000
_cell.length_b   1.000
_cell.length_c   1.000
_cell.angle_alpha   90.00
_cell.angle_beta   90.00
_cell.angle_gamma   90.00
#
_symmetry.space_group_name_H-M   'P 1'
#
loop_
_entity.id
_entity.type
_entity.pdbx_description
1 polymer ?
#
loop_
_entity_poly.entity_id
_entity_poly.type
_entity_poly.pdbx_seq_one_letter_code
_entity_poly.pdbx_strand_id
1 'polypeptide(L)'
;MLRLWMGYLKLVELFVSSLVHLLYGFYIFSSAVAGDLSESLNEILYQKPKKIVDVVNKVSEKRIISADEENSAASTNGYDLPPIVLVHGIFGFGKGKLGALSYFAGAEKKDERVLVPDLGSLTSVHDRARELFYYLKGGQVDYGEEHSTACGHSQFGRIYEQGHYPEWDEDHPIHFVGHSAGAQVVRVMQQMLADKAFKGYENTSEHWVLSLTALSGALNGTTRTYLDGMR
;
A
#
# COMPACT_ATOMS: atom_id res chain seq x y z
N MET A 1 35.84 -0.75 -44.77
CA MET A 1 35.10 0.51 -44.54
C MET A 1 33.62 0.29 -44.19
N LEU A 2 32.84 -0.48 -44.97
CA LEU A 2 31.41 -0.74 -44.68
C LEU A 2 31.11 -1.32 -43.28
N ARG A 3 31.93 -2.25 -42.76
CA ARG A 3 31.74 -2.81 -41.39
C ARG A 3 31.91 -1.78 -40.26
N LEU A 4 32.86 -0.86 -40.41
CA LEU A 4 33.10 0.21 -39.42
C LEU A 4 31.98 1.25 -39.46
N TRP A 5 31.49 1.58 -40.66
CA TRP A 5 30.33 2.45 -40.86
C TRP A 5 29.05 1.89 -40.24
N MET A 6 28.78 0.60 -40.45
CA MET A 6 27.63 -0.08 -39.83
C MET A 6 27.75 -0.17 -38.30
N GLY A 7 28.96 -0.35 -37.76
CA GLY A 7 29.20 -0.31 -36.32
C GLY A 7 28.94 1.07 -35.72
N TYR A 8 29.37 2.14 -36.40
CA TYR A 8 29.10 3.52 -36.00
C TYR A 8 27.60 3.82 -35.98
N LEU A 9 26.86 3.46 -37.03
CA LEU A 9 25.41 3.66 -37.09
C LEU A 9 24.68 2.96 -35.93
N LYS A 10 25.05 1.72 -35.61
CA LYS A 10 24.47 0.99 -34.46
C LYS A 10 24.78 1.65 -33.13
N LEU A 11 25.97 2.21 -32.97
CA LEU A 11 26.36 2.90 -31.73
C LEU A 11 25.61 4.23 -31.58
N VAL A 12 25.40 4.96 -32.69
CA VAL A 12 24.55 6.16 -32.72
C VAL A 12 23.10 5.79 -32.41
N GLU A 13 22.55 4.73 -33.00
CA GLU A 13 21.20 4.25 -32.72
C GLU A 13 21.01 3.88 -31.25
N LEU A 14 21.95 3.11 -30.67
CA LEU A 14 21.94 2.74 -29.26
C LEU A 14 21.99 3.99 -28.35
N PHE A 15 22.85 4.96 -28.69
CA PHE A 15 22.97 6.20 -27.93
C PHE A 15 21.68 7.02 -27.99
N VAL A 16 21.14 7.27 -29.18
CA VAL A 16 19.90 8.03 -29.37
C VAL A 16 18.73 7.32 -28.70
N SER A 17 18.60 6.01 -28.86
CA SER A 17 17.55 5.21 -28.20
C SER A 17 17.66 5.31 -26.68
N SER A 18 18.86 5.12 -26.11
CA SER A 18 19.08 5.23 -24.67
C SER A 18 18.75 6.62 -24.15
N LEU A 19 19.15 7.67 -24.89
CA LEU A 19 18.87 9.06 -24.53
C LEU A 19 17.37 9.36 -24.56
N VAL A 20 16.64 8.90 -25.59
CA VAL A 20 15.18 9.07 -25.69
C VAL A 20 14.47 8.40 -24.52
N HIS A 21 14.82 7.15 -24.19
CA HIS A 21 14.20 6.44 -23.07
C HIS A 21 14.51 7.10 -21.72
N LEU A 22 15.74 7.59 -21.54
CA LEU A 22 16.15 8.29 -20.32
C LEU A 22 15.41 9.62 -20.16
N LEU A 23 15.34 10.44 -21.22
CA LEU A 23 14.62 11.72 -21.19
C LEU A 23 13.12 11.51 -21.01
N TYR A 24 12.53 10.53 -21.69
CA TYR A 24 11.11 10.21 -21.53
C TYR A 24 10.80 9.69 -20.13
N GLY A 25 11.64 8.80 -19.59
CA GLY A 25 11.52 8.32 -18.21
C GLY A 25 11.62 9.47 -17.20
N PHE A 26 12.58 10.38 -17.39
CA PHE A 26 12.74 11.56 -16.55
C PHE A 26 11.53 12.50 -16.65
N TYR A 27 10.98 12.70 -17.85
CA TYR A 27 9.77 13.49 -18.06
C TYR A 27 8.56 12.91 -17.32
N ILE A 28 8.28 11.61 -17.49
CA ILE A 28 7.16 10.95 -16.80
C ILE A 28 7.35 11.04 -15.28
N PHE A 29 8.53 10.71 -14.76
CA PHE A 29 8.82 10.78 -13.33
C PHE A 29 8.67 12.20 -12.77
N SER A 30 9.28 13.19 -13.42
CA SER A 30 9.20 14.59 -12.98
C SER A 30 7.78 15.15 -13.05
N SER A 31 7.00 14.78 -14.06
CA SER A 31 5.59 15.18 -14.17
C SER A 31 4.72 14.59 -13.06
N ALA A 32 4.94 13.31 -12.69
CA ALA A 32 4.23 12.67 -11.59
C ALA A 32 4.58 13.31 -10.24
N VAL A 33 5.88 13.52 -9.97
CA VAL A 33 6.36 14.20 -8.76
C VAL A 33 5.81 15.63 -8.66
N ALA A 34 5.81 16.37 -9.77
CA ALA A 34 5.24 17.72 -9.82
C ALA A 34 3.73 17.72 -9.54
N GLY A 35 3.00 16.72 -10.05
CA GLY A 35 1.58 16.53 -9.77
C GLY A 35 1.30 16.30 -8.28
N ASP A 36 1.99 15.33 -7.68
CA ASP A 36 1.87 15.01 -6.24
C ASP A 36 2.20 16.21 -5.36
N LEU A 37 3.28 16.93 -5.68
CA LEU A 37 3.69 18.12 -4.94
C LEU A 37 2.70 19.28 -5.11
N SER A 38 2.20 19.50 -6.33
CA SER A 38 1.22 20.56 -6.60
C SER A 38 -0.08 20.30 -5.88
N GLU A 39 -0.57 19.05 -5.84
CA GLU A 39 -1.77 18.69 -5.11
C GLU A 39 -1.60 18.90 -3.60
N SER A 40 -0.47 18.46 -3.04
CA SER A 40 -0.13 18.68 -1.63
C SER A 40 -0.04 20.16 -1.26
N LEU A 41 0.60 20.99 -2.11
CA LEU A 41 0.67 22.44 -1.92
C LEU A 41 -0.72 23.09 -1.99
N ASN A 42 -1.57 22.65 -2.91
CA ASN A 42 -2.95 23.12 -2.99
C ASN A 42 -3.72 22.76 -1.71
N GLU A 43 -3.62 21.55 -1.20
CA GLU A 43 -4.25 21.17 0.08
C GLU A 43 -3.76 22.06 1.23
N ILE A 44 -2.44 22.32 1.33
CA ILE A 44 -1.89 23.21 2.37
C ILE A 44 -2.43 24.64 2.25
N LEU A 45 -2.49 25.18 1.03
CA LEU A 45 -2.91 26.55 0.77
C LEU A 45 -4.43 26.74 0.92
N TYR A 46 -5.24 25.76 0.51
CA TYR A 46 -6.71 25.85 0.47
C TYR A 46 -7.44 25.17 1.64
N GLN A 47 -6.83 24.27 2.41
CA GLN A 47 -7.46 23.73 3.64
C GLN A 47 -7.38 24.66 4.85
N LYS A 48 -6.42 25.60 4.87
CA LYS A 48 -6.28 26.60 5.95
C LYS A 48 -7.58 27.38 6.24
N PRO A 49 -8.38 27.79 5.23
CA PRO A 49 -9.70 28.38 5.47
C PRO A 49 -10.84 27.38 5.71
N LYS A 50 -10.78 26.14 5.18
CA LYS A 50 -11.87 25.14 5.31
C LYS A 50 -11.97 24.52 6.71
N LYS A 51 -10.84 24.19 7.36
CA LYS A 51 -10.85 23.61 8.72
C LYS A 51 -11.53 24.49 9.77
N ILE A 52 -11.48 25.82 9.62
CA ILE A 52 -12.14 26.75 10.56
C ILE A 52 -13.66 26.75 10.33
N VAL A 53 -14.10 26.73 9.07
CA VAL A 53 -15.52 26.74 8.70
C VAL A 53 -16.20 25.42 9.04
N ASP A 54 -15.53 24.28 8.80
CA ASP A 54 -16.09 22.96 9.12
C ASP A 54 -16.17 22.71 10.63
N VAL A 55 -15.21 23.21 11.41
CA VAL A 55 -15.29 23.15 12.89
C VAL A 55 -16.44 24.00 13.42
N VAL A 56 -16.68 25.19 12.84
CA VAL A 56 -17.81 26.05 13.21
C VAL A 56 -19.14 25.41 12.86
N ASN A 57 -19.25 24.77 11.69
CA ASN A 57 -20.47 24.07 11.27
C ASN A 57 -20.73 22.80 12.11
N LYS A 58 -19.70 22.02 12.43
CA LYS A 58 -19.83 20.79 13.26
C LYS A 58 -20.21 21.10 14.72
N VAL A 59 -19.79 22.25 15.26
CA VAL A 59 -20.23 22.76 16.57
C VAL A 59 -21.69 23.24 16.52
N SER A 60 -22.13 23.77 15.38
CA SER A 60 -23.53 24.17 15.16
C SER A 60 -24.46 22.96 15.01
N GLU A 61 -24.09 21.96 14.22
CA GLU A 61 -24.86 20.71 14.05
C GLU A 61 -24.95 19.90 15.34
N LYS A 62 -23.86 19.79 16.11
CA LYS A 62 -23.87 19.09 17.41
C LYS A 62 -24.79 19.74 18.45
N ARG A 63 -25.06 21.05 18.34
CA ARG A 63 -26.05 21.74 19.19
C ARG A 63 -27.50 21.51 18.75
N ILE A 64 -27.72 21.20 17.47
CA ILE A 64 -29.06 20.92 16.92
C ILE A 64 -29.44 19.46 17.19
N ILE A 65 -28.50 18.52 17.07
CA ILE A 65 -28.74 17.07 17.24
C ILE A 65 -29.07 16.67 18.69
N SER A 66 -28.66 17.45 19.70
CA SER A 66 -29.00 17.19 21.10
C SER A 66 -30.47 17.47 21.47
N ALA A 67 -31.29 17.94 20.52
CA ALA A 67 -32.70 18.28 20.77
C ALA A 67 -33.70 17.21 20.29
N ASP A 68 -33.33 16.32 19.38
CA ASP A 68 -34.30 15.41 18.73
C ASP A 68 -33.73 13.96 18.63
N GLU A 69 -33.74 13.23 19.74
CA GLU A 69 -33.75 11.76 19.70
C GLU A 69 -35.19 11.28 19.94
N GLU A 70 -35.90 10.87 18.88
CA GLU A 70 -36.88 9.78 18.92
C GLU A 70 -37.40 9.43 17.50
N ASN A 71 -37.21 8.16 17.11
CA ASN A 71 -37.89 7.39 16.06
C ASN A 71 -37.55 7.55 14.56
N SER A 72 -36.88 6.49 14.07
CA SER A 72 -37.12 5.69 12.86
C SER A 72 -37.25 6.35 11.47
N ALA A 73 -36.36 5.97 10.55
CA ALA A 73 -36.68 5.12 9.39
C ALA A 73 -35.47 5.01 8.45
N ALA A 74 -35.25 3.78 7.97
CA ALA A 74 -34.25 3.35 7.01
C ALA A 74 -33.87 4.40 5.94
N SER A 75 -32.68 4.99 6.11
CA SER A 75 -31.90 5.59 5.03
C SER A 75 -30.79 4.60 4.66
N THR A 76 -30.80 4.10 3.43
CA THR A 76 -29.69 3.35 2.84
C THR A 76 -28.47 4.27 2.71
N ASN A 77 -27.72 4.42 3.80
CA ASN A 77 -26.46 5.14 3.84
C ASN A 77 -25.34 4.12 3.57
N GLY A 78 -24.32 4.49 2.77
CA GLY A 78 -23.25 3.62 2.24
C GLY A 78 -22.26 3.03 3.26
N TYR A 79 -22.73 2.68 4.46
CA TYR A 79 -21.98 1.99 5.50
C TYR A 79 -22.10 0.47 5.29
N ASP A 80 -21.32 -0.12 4.36
CA ASP A 80 -20.86 -1.53 4.50
C ASP A 80 -19.91 -2.06 3.41
N LEU A 81 -19.26 -1.21 2.61
CA LEU A 81 -18.32 -1.73 1.61
C LEU A 81 -16.96 -2.11 2.24
N PRO A 82 -16.47 -3.35 2.09
CA PRO A 82 -15.14 -3.75 2.53
C PRO A 82 -14.03 -2.76 2.11
N PRO A 83 -13.09 -2.42 3.00
CA PRO A 83 -12.01 -1.50 2.64
C PRO A 83 -11.08 -2.12 1.59
N ILE A 84 -10.33 -1.27 0.90
CA ILE A 84 -9.32 -1.67 -0.08
C ILE A 84 -7.94 -1.43 0.50
N VAL A 85 -7.08 -2.43 0.52
CA VAL A 85 -5.69 -2.30 0.96
C VAL A 85 -4.75 -2.43 -0.24
N LEU A 86 -4.02 -1.37 -0.56
CA LEU A 86 -3.03 -1.33 -1.64
C LEU A 86 -1.66 -1.72 -1.10
N VAL A 87 -1.15 -2.87 -1.54
CA VAL A 87 0.11 -3.44 -1.05
C VAL A 87 1.20 -3.27 -2.11
N HIS A 88 2.21 -2.45 -1.79
CA HIS A 88 3.26 -2.07 -2.73
C HIS A 88 4.21 -3.23 -3.05
N GLY A 89 5.06 -3.07 -4.07
CA GLY A 89 6.06 -4.05 -4.48
C GLY A 89 7.39 -3.92 -3.75
N ILE A 90 8.44 -4.44 -4.37
CA ILE A 90 9.83 -4.09 -4.03
C ILE A 90 10.08 -2.60 -4.29
N PHE A 91 10.90 -1.93 -3.48
CA PHE A 91 11.15 -0.48 -3.51
C PHE A 91 9.91 0.42 -3.35
N GLY A 92 8.77 -0.17 -2.96
CA GLY A 92 7.57 0.60 -2.66
C GLY A 92 7.60 1.19 -1.25
N PHE A 93 6.63 2.06 -1.00
CA PHE A 93 6.48 2.78 0.26
C PHE A 93 5.00 3.06 0.51
N GLY A 94 4.64 3.23 1.78
CA GLY A 94 3.28 3.52 2.21
C GLY A 94 2.90 5.00 2.09
N LYS A 95 1.62 5.30 2.33
CA LYS A 95 1.09 6.67 2.33
C LYS A 95 1.86 7.54 3.34
N GLY A 96 2.32 8.71 2.89
CA GLY A 96 3.04 9.69 3.72
C GLY A 96 4.52 9.39 3.99
N LYS A 97 5.04 8.22 3.57
CA LYS A 97 6.43 7.84 3.84
C LYS A 97 7.46 8.75 3.15
N LEU A 98 7.18 9.15 1.91
CA LEU A 98 8.00 10.07 1.13
C LEU A 98 7.32 11.44 0.95
N GLY A 99 6.71 11.93 2.03
CA GLY A 99 6.02 13.22 2.03
C GLY A 99 4.80 13.22 1.12
N ALA A 100 4.82 14.06 0.09
CA ALA A 100 3.71 14.22 -0.85
C ALA A 100 3.61 13.10 -1.91
N LEU A 101 4.67 12.33 -2.10
CA LEU A 101 4.74 11.33 -3.16
C LEU A 101 3.79 10.16 -2.91
N SER A 102 3.15 9.69 -3.96
CA SER A 102 2.27 8.53 -3.95
C SER A 102 2.83 7.38 -4.79
N TYR A 103 3.03 6.22 -4.16
CA TYR A 103 3.41 5.00 -4.88
C TYR A 103 2.30 4.51 -5.82
N PHE A 104 1.03 4.73 -5.44
CA PHE A 104 -0.15 4.30 -6.20
C PHE A 104 -0.79 5.44 -6.98
N ALA A 105 -0.02 6.48 -7.32
CA ALA A 105 -0.45 7.61 -8.14
C ALA A 105 -1.76 8.29 -7.64
N GLY A 106 -1.90 8.41 -6.32
CA GLY A 106 -3.02 9.07 -5.67
C GLY A 106 -4.30 8.25 -5.55
N ALA A 107 -4.26 6.94 -5.87
CA ALA A 107 -5.42 6.05 -5.69
C ALA A 107 -5.95 6.07 -4.25
N GLU A 108 -5.06 6.23 -3.27
CA GLU A 108 -5.37 6.32 -1.84
C GLU A 108 -5.98 7.64 -1.37
N LYS A 109 -6.20 8.58 -2.29
CA LYS A 109 -6.93 9.82 -2.07
C LYS A 109 -8.36 9.75 -2.60
N LYS A 110 -8.73 8.67 -3.31
CA LYS A 110 -10.06 8.53 -3.93
C LYS A 110 -11.16 8.20 -2.94
N ASP A 111 -10.82 7.54 -1.84
CA ASP A 111 -11.75 7.15 -0.77
C ASP A 111 -10.98 7.00 0.55
N GLU A 112 -11.62 7.34 1.69
CA GLU A 112 -10.99 7.26 3.02
C GLU A 112 -10.76 5.80 3.48
N ARG A 113 -11.47 4.83 2.90
CA ARG A 113 -11.35 3.39 3.18
C ARG A 113 -10.30 2.69 2.30
N VAL A 114 -9.49 3.45 1.57
CA VAL A 114 -8.32 2.95 0.85
C VAL A 114 -7.08 3.09 1.73
N LEU A 115 -6.58 1.96 2.21
CA LEU A 115 -5.40 1.89 3.08
C LEU A 115 -4.14 1.57 2.26
N VAL A 116 -3.03 2.20 2.61
CA VAL A 116 -1.72 1.97 1.94
C VAL A 116 -0.65 1.77 3.00
N PRO A 117 -0.46 0.53 3.49
CA PRO A 117 0.57 0.21 4.47
C PRO A 117 1.97 0.56 3.97
N ASP A 118 2.79 1.11 4.87
CA ASP A 118 4.24 1.21 4.67
C ASP A 118 4.86 -0.09 5.16
N LEU A 119 5.19 -1.01 4.25
CA LEU A 119 5.88 -2.27 4.58
C LEU A 119 7.37 -2.15 4.24
N GLY A 120 8.20 -3.05 4.76
CA GLY A 120 9.61 -3.09 4.38
C GLY A 120 9.78 -3.23 2.86
N SER A 121 10.49 -2.28 2.24
CA SER A 121 10.62 -2.19 0.78
C SER A 121 11.50 -3.29 0.17
N LEU A 122 12.35 -3.90 0.99
CA LEU A 122 13.33 -4.94 0.63
C LEU A 122 13.34 -6.11 1.62
N THR A 123 12.35 -6.19 2.52
CA THR A 123 12.23 -7.30 3.47
C THR A 123 11.59 -8.52 2.80
N SER A 124 11.68 -9.67 3.46
CA SER A 124 11.15 -10.93 2.95
C SER A 124 9.62 -10.87 2.76
N VAL A 125 9.08 -11.70 1.88
CA VAL A 125 7.62 -11.80 1.70
C VAL A 125 6.93 -12.22 3.01
N HIS A 126 7.58 -13.09 3.78
CA HIS A 126 7.12 -13.54 5.10
C HIS A 126 6.99 -12.36 6.07
N ASP A 127 8.05 -11.56 6.23
CA ASP A 127 8.05 -10.45 7.18
C ASP A 127 7.03 -9.38 6.79
N ARG A 128 6.93 -9.09 5.49
CA ARG A 128 5.93 -8.15 4.98
C ARG A 128 4.50 -8.63 5.21
N ALA A 129 4.26 -9.94 5.16
CA ALA A 129 2.94 -10.51 5.48
C ALA A 129 2.61 -10.35 6.97
N ARG A 130 3.60 -10.55 7.85
CA ARG A 130 3.47 -10.30 9.30
C ARG A 130 3.22 -8.81 9.58
N GLU A 131 4.03 -7.94 9.01
CA GLU A 131 3.88 -6.48 9.09
C GLU A 131 2.51 -6.00 8.61
N LEU A 132 1.99 -6.57 7.51
CA LEU A 132 0.69 -6.24 6.96
C LEU A 132 -0.45 -6.63 7.91
N PHE A 133 -0.39 -7.83 8.49
CA PHE A 133 -1.38 -8.27 9.47
C PHE A 133 -1.46 -7.31 10.66
N TYR A 134 -0.33 -7.01 11.29
CA TYR A 134 -0.29 -6.14 12.47
C TYR A 134 -0.54 -4.66 12.13
N TYR A 135 -0.26 -4.21 10.90
CA TYR A 135 -0.72 -2.90 10.43
C TYR A 135 -2.25 -2.78 10.46
N LEU A 136 -2.95 -3.84 10.05
CA LEU A 136 -4.41 -3.87 9.99
C LEU A 136 -5.01 -4.10 11.38
N LYS A 137 -4.59 -5.18 12.07
CA LYS A 137 -5.14 -5.56 13.38
C LYS A 137 -4.65 -4.70 14.55
N GLY A 138 -3.44 -4.18 14.47
CA GLY A 138 -2.75 -3.58 15.61
C GLY A 138 -1.96 -4.60 16.42
N GLY A 139 -1.10 -4.11 17.31
CA GLY A 139 -0.19 -4.88 18.14
C GLY A 139 1.27 -4.79 17.68
N GLN A 140 2.13 -5.54 18.37
CA GLN A 140 3.55 -5.65 18.02
C GLN A 140 3.74 -6.69 16.92
N VAL A 141 4.49 -6.33 15.87
CA VAL A 141 4.83 -7.28 14.82
C VAL A 141 5.65 -8.42 15.41
N ASP A 142 5.12 -9.64 15.30
CA ASP A 142 5.82 -10.89 15.62
C ASP A 142 6.13 -11.64 14.32
N TYR A 143 7.42 -11.71 13.98
CA TYR A 143 7.92 -12.46 12.82
C TYR A 143 8.03 -13.96 13.09
N GLY A 144 7.73 -14.43 14.30
CA GLY A 144 7.86 -15.82 14.69
C GLY A 144 9.28 -16.19 15.10
N GLU A 145 9.42 -16.86 16.23
CA GLU A 145 10.70 -17.27 16.82
C GLU A 145 11.54 -18.14 15.88
N GLU A 146 10.93 -19.18 15.29
CA GLU A 146 11.61 -20.11 14.39
C GLU A 146 12.14 -19.39 13.13
N HIS A 147 11.29 -18.61 12.46
CA HIS A 147 11.67 -17.85 11.26
C HIS A 147 12.81 -16.88 11.56
N SER A 148 12.68 -16.13 12.65
CA SER A 148 13.64 -15.10 13.02
C SER A 148 14.99 -15.68 13.42
N THR A 149 14.99 -16.84 14.07
CA THR A 149 16.21 -17.61 14.39
C THR A 149 16.87 -18.14 13.13
N ALA A 150 16.09 -18.71 12.20
CA ALA A 150 16.59 -19.27 10.96
C ALA A 150 17.14 -18.19 10.00
N CYS A 151 16.50 -17.01 9.95
CA CYS A 151 16.89 -15.90 9.08
C CYS A 151 17.84 -14.89 9.74
N GLY A 152 18.11 -15.02 11.03
CA GLY A 152 19.09 -14.20 11.75
C GLY A 152 18.67 -12.76 11.99
N HIS A 153 17.40 -12.52 12.32
CA HIS A 153 16.89 -11.19 12.68
C HIS A 153 16.05 -11.21 13.97
N SER A 154 15.69 -10.03 14.48
CA SER A 154 14.82 -9.90 15.66
C SER A 154 13.44 -10.51 15.40
N GLN A 155 12.90 -11.25 16.38
CA GLN A 155 11.54 -11.76 16.33
C GLN A 155 10.48 -10.66 16.32
N PHE A 156 10.72 -9.59 17.08
CA PHE A 156 9.74 -8.52 17.21
C PHE A 156 10.16 -7.30 16.40
N GLY A 157 9.16 -6.70 15.76
CA GLY A 157 9.28 -5.49 14.96
C GLY A 157 8.58 -4.29 15.61
N ARG A 158 8.07 -3.42 14.73
CA ARG A 158 7.33 -2.19 15.12
C ARG A 158 6.06 -2.52 15.92
N ILE A 159 5.65 -1.54 16.71
CA ILE A 159 4.40 -1.59 17.48
C ILE A 159 3.37 -0.70 16.79
N TYR A 160 2.20 -1.26 16.56
CA TYR A 160 1.00 -0.54 16.14
C TYR A 160 0.05 -0.43 17.31
N GLU A 161 0.08 0.72 18.01
CA GLU A 161 -0.82 0.97 19.15
C GLU A 161 -2.30 0.80 18.79
N GLN A 162 -2.65 1.19 17.55
CA GLN A 162 -3.97 0.98 16.98
C GLN A 162 -3.82 0.43 15.56
N GLY A 163 -4.54 -0.65 15.27
CA GLY A 163 -4.67 -1.17 13.90
C GLY A 163 -5.46 -0.21 13.00
N HIS A 164 -5.15 -0.21 11.72
CA HIS A 164 -5.89 0.60 10.75
C HIS A 164 -7.28 0.02 10.39
N TYR A 165 -7.54 -1.24 10.74
CA TYR A 165 -8.86 -1.87 10.65
C TYR A 165 -9.00 -2.98 11.72
N PRO A 166 -9.10 -2.63 13.02
CA PRO A 166 -9.06 -3.61 14.11
C PRO A 166 -10.21 -4.63 14.10
N GLU A 167 -11.36 -4.27 13.52
CA GLU A 167 -12.54 -5.12 13.33
C GLU A 167 -12.34 -6.21 12.27
N TRP A 168 -11.22 -6.23 11.54
CA TRP A 168 -10.99 -7.16 10.42
C TRP A 168 -11.22 -8.64 10.77
N ASP A 169 -12.27 -9.25 10.25
CA ASP A 169 -12.53 -10.67 10.45
C ASP A 169 -13.28 -11.25 9.24
N GLU A 170 -13.95 -12.39 9.41
CA GLU A 170 -14.71 -13.05 8.34
C GLU A 170 -16.00 -12.30 7.99
N ASP A 171 -16.62 -11.61 8.96
CA ASP A 171 -17.78 -10.76 8.75
C ASP A 171 -17.39 -9.36 8.22
N HIS A 172 -16.14 -8.96 8.49
CA HIS A 172 -15.55 -7.70 8.04
C HIS A 172 -14.32 -7.95 7.13
N PRO A 173 -14.46 -8.63 5.98
CA PRO A 173 -13.30 -9.01 5.18
C PRO A 173 -12.76 -7.82 4.37
N ILE A 174 -11.58 -7.98 3.75
CA ILE A 174 -10.87 -6.90 3.04
C ILE A 174 -10.61 -7.26 1.57
N HIS A 175 -10.71 -6.26 0.69
CA HIS A 175 -10.19 -6.34 -0.68
C HIS A 175 -8.71 -5.92 -0.72
N PHE A 176 -7.84 -6.76 -1.27
CA PHE A 176 -6.44 -6.43 -1.44
C PHE A 176 -6.10 -6.19 -2.92
N VAL A 177 -5.25 -5.19 -3.15
CA VAL A 177 -4.63 -4.94 -4.46
C VAL A 177 -3.12 -4.98 -4.28
N GLY A 178 -2.50 -6.06 -4.74
CA GLY A 178 -1.05 -6.25 -4.66
C GLY A 178 -0.36 -5.85 -5.95
N HIS A 179 0.51 -4.84 -5.91
CA HIS A 179 1.38 -4.51 -7.04
C HIS A 179 2.72 -5.25 -6.93
N SER A 180 3.22 -5.83 -8.02
CA SER A 180 4.54 -6.49 -8.07
C SER A 180 4.67 -7.56 -6.97
N ALA A 181 5.68 -7.50 -6.10
CA ALA A 181 5.86 -8.43 -4.97
C ALA A 181 4.75 -8.32 -3.91
N GLY A 182 3.99 -7.23 -3.88
CA GLY A 182 2.87 -7.05 -2.95
C GLY A 182 1.76 -8.09 -3.12
N ALA A 183 1.58 -8.61 -4.33
CA ALA A 183 0.64 -9.72 -4.57
C ALA A 183 1.09 -11.02 -3.86
N GLN A 184 2.39 -11.29 -3.80
CA GLN A 184 2.92 -12.45 -3.07
C GLN A 184 2.75 -12.27 -1.57
N VAL A 185 2.96 -11.05 -1.06
CA VAL A 185 2.76 -10.71 0.36
C VAL A 185 1.34 -11.05 0.80
N VAL A 186 0.33 -10.60 0.04
CA VAL A 186 -1.07 -10.88 0.39
C VAL A 186 -1.38 -12.37 0.32
N ARG A 187 -0.87 -13.10 -0.68
CA ARG A 187 -1.07 -14.56 -0.77
C ARG A 187 -0.48 -15.30 0.43
N VAL A 188 0.73 -14.93 0.85
CA VAL A 188 1.38 -15.54 2.02
C VAL A 188 0.64 -15.17 3.29
N MET A 189 0.21 -13.91 3.45
CA MET A 189 -0.61 -13.50 4.60
C MET A 189 -1.94 -14.27 4.64
N GLN A 190 -2.62 -14.46 3.50
CA GLN A 190 -3.85 -15.25 3.43
C GLN A 190 -3.63 -16.69 3.85
N GLN A 191 -2.53 -17.31 3.42
CA GLN A 191 -2.14 -18.65 3.87
C GLN A 191 -1.88 -18.70 5.38
N MET A 192 -1.16 -17.71 5.93
CA MET A 192 -0.92 -17.61 7.37
C MET A 192 -2.21 -17.48 8.18
N LEU A 193 -3.24 -16.82 7.64
CA LEU A 193 -4.55 -16.74 8.28
C LEU A 193 -5.24 -18.10 8.32
N ALA A 194 -5.20 -18.86 7.22
CA ALA A 194 -5.74 -20.22 7.15
C ALA A 194 -5.02 -21.17 8.14
N ASP A 195 -3.70 -21.04 8.24
CA ASP A 195 -2.85 -21.85 9.11
C ASP A 195 -2.87 -21.41 10.58
N LYS A 196 -3.59 -20.33 10.91
CA LYS A 196 -3.65 -19.74 12.26
C LYS A 196 -2.27 -19.39 12.81
N ALA A 197 -1.42 -18.84 11.95
CA ALA A 197 -0.02 -18.62 12.25
C ALA A 197 0.23 -17.39 13.16
N PHE A 198 -0.81 -16.62 13.52
CA PHE A 198 -0.71 -15.40 14.32
C PHE A 198 -1.06 -15.67 15.79
N LYS A 199 -0.04 -15.72 16.64
CA LYS A 199 -0.20 -16.01 18.08
C LYS A 199 -1.18 -15.03 18.73
N GLY A 200 -2.18 -15.56 19.44
CA GLY A 200 -3.22 -14.77 20.08
C GLY A 200 -4.43 -14.47 19.18
N TYR A 201 -4.41 -14.93 17.93
CA TYR A 201 -5.50 -14.82 16.96
C TYR A 201 -5.86 -16.20 16.40
N GLU A 202 -6.40 -17.07 17.25
CA GLU A 202 -6.66 -18.49 16.91
C GLU A 202 -7.91 -18.72 16.02
N ASN A 203 -8.69 -17.66 15.78
CA ASN A 203 -9.90 -17.66 14.98
C ASN A 203 -9.71 -17.07 13.58
N THR A 204 -8.46 -16.89 13.12
CA THR A 204 -8.21 -16.42 11.75
C THR A 204 -8.67 -17.45 10.73
N SER A 205 -9.06 -16.96 9.56
CA SER A 205 -9.39 -17.75 8.37
C SER A 205 -8.95 -17.01 7.10
N GLU A 206 -8.68 -17.75 6.04
CA GLU A 206 -8.51 -17.24 4.68
C GLU A 206 -9.67 -16.37 4.20
N HIS A 207 -10.88 -16.52 4.76
CA HIS A 207 -12.08 -15.77 4.40
C HIS A 207 -12.06 -14.31 4.89
N TRP A 208 -11.13 -13.96 5.77
CA TRP A 208 -10.85 -12.56 6.11
C TRP A 208 -10.35 -11.76 4.90
N VAL A 209 -9.88 -12.44 3.85
CA VAL A 209 -9.53 -11.86 2.56
C VAL A 209 -10.70 -12.08 1.59
N LEU A 210 -11.42 -11.01 1.26
CA LEU A 210 -12.55 -11.08 0.33
C LEU A 210 -12.10 -11.23 -1.12
N SER A 211 -11.05 -10.51 -1.50
CA SER A 211 -10.44 -10.69 -2.82
C SER A 211 -8.98 -10.25 -2.83
N LEU A 212 -8.23 -10.79 -3.78
CA LEU A 212 -6.88 -10.33 -4.13
C LEU A 212 -6.81 -10.02 -5.62
N THR A 213 -6.54 -8.76 -5.94
CA THR A 213 -6.21 -8.32 -7.30
C THR A 213 -4.70 -8.16 -7.44
N ALA A 214 -4.08 -8.85 -8.39
CA ALA A 214 -2.66 -8.73 -8.67
C ALA A 214 -2.41 -7.79 -9.85
N LEU A 215 -1.70 -6.69 -9.61
CA LEU A 215 -1.24 -5.75 -10.64
C LEU A 215 0.22 -6.02 -10.94
N SER A 216 0.53 -6.59 -12.10
CA SER A 216 1.90 -6.99 -12.46
C SER A 216 2.56 -7.87 -11.38
N GLY A 217 1.77 -8.75 -10.75
CA GLY A 217 2.20 -9.56 -9.62
C GLY A 217 3.29 -10.56 -10.00
N ALA A 218 4.40 -10.56 -9.27
CA ALA A 218 5.54 -11.46 -9.53
C ALA A 218 5.30 -12.88 -8.97
N LEU A 219 4.13 -13.47 -9.24
CA LEU A 219 3.65 -14.68 -8.56
C LEU A 219 4.54 -15.92 -8.78
N ASN A 220 5.21 -15.99 -9.93
CA ASN A 220 6.17 -17.06 -10.28
C ASN A 220 7.61 -16.52 -10.34
N GLY A 221 7.90 -15.43 -9.64
CA GLY A 221 9.19 -14.75 -9.69
C GLY A 221 9.40 -13.91 -10.95
N THR A 222 10.63 -13.45 -11.14
CA THR A 222 11.07 -12.67 -12.31
C THR A 222 12.47 -13.11 -12.73
N THR A 223 12.72 -13.22 -14.03
CA THR A 223 14.06 -13.55 -14.56
C THR A 223 15.09 -12.47 -14.28
N ARG A 224 14.64 -11.27 -13.90
CA ARG A 224 15.50 -10.14 -13.57
C ARG A 224 16.46 -10.44 -12.42
N THR A 225 16.08 -11.26 -11.43
CA THR A 225 16.98 -11.61 -10.32
C THR A 225 18.26 -12.28 -10.81
N TYR A 226 18.16 -13.15 -11.81
CA TYR A 226 19.33 -13.79 -12.43
C TYR A 226 20.17 -12.80 -13.24
N LEU A 227 19.54 -11.87 -13.95
CA LEU A 227 20.23 -10.84 -14.73
C LEU A 227 20.98 -9.86 -13.82
N ASP A 228 20.37 -9.50 -12.69
CA ASP A 228 20.94 -8.60 -11.69
C ASP A 228 21.99 -9.31 -10.80
N GLY A 229 22.23 -10.61 -11.02
CA GLY A 229 23.24 -11.39 -10.32
C GLY A 229 22.85 -11.78 -8.89
N MET A 230 21.58 -11.66 -8.52
CA MET A 230 21.05 -12.18 -7.26
C MET A 230 21.04 -13.70 -7.33
N ARG A 231 21.81 -14.35 -6.45
CA ARG A 231 21.93 -15.81 -6.34
C ARG A 231 21.21 -16.31 -5.10
#